data_AF-A0A1X6WSF3-F1
#
_entry.id   AF-A0A1X6WSF3-F1
#
_cell.length_a   1.000
_cell.length_b   1.000
_cell.length_c   1.000
_cell.angle_alpha   90.00
_cell.angle_beta   90.00
_cell.angle_gamma   90.00
#
_symmetry.space_group_name_H-M   'P 1'
#
loop_
_entity.id
_entity.type
_entity.pdbx_description
1 polymer ?
#
loop_
_entity_poly.entity_id
_entity_poly.type
_entity_poly.pdbx_seq_one_letter_code
_entity_poly.pdbx_strand_id
1 'polypeptide(L)'
;MLSGHSQGGMIAESPISNPEFMAQYNVTNVVTYGSPVDNYSADPSVRQLNIQHANDAVPLIDLEGAYAAPRPTLPFITPVANLGEVAANLNIGSGNTTTATLPPPGDPFDISGAHDGSAYQSSVQQQQLQDPASQISQWSSNPSLAPFLTSDPSAVTQYTSQVHREN
;
A
#
# COMPACT_ATOMS: atom_id res chain seq x y z
N MET A 1 11.18 -2.07 9.81
CA MET A 1 10.19 -1.94 8.73
C MET A 1 8.85 -2.45 9.24
N LEU A 2 7.75 -1.80 8.88
CA LEU A 2 6.40 -2.30 9.14
C LEU A 2 5.75 -2.71 7.82
N SER A 3 4.85 -3.69 7.86
CA SER A 3 4.05 -4.02 6.69
C SER A 3 2.67 -4.54 7.08
N GLY A 4 1.71 -4.36 6.17
CA GLY A 4 0.34 -4.73 6.43
C GLY A 4 -0.51 -4.88 5.17
N HIS A 5 -1.47 -5.78 5.24
CA HIS A 5 -2.49 -5.99 4.22
C HIS A 5 -3.83 -5.49 4.72
N SER A 6 -4.63 -4.84 3.86
CA SER A 6 -6.00 -4.45 4.20
C SER A 6 -6.04 -3.67 5.52
N GLN A 7 -6.82 -4.11 6.51
CA GLN A 7 -6.84 -3.53 7.86
C GLN A 7 -5.47 -3.52 8.56
N GLY A 8 -4.61 -4.51 8.28
CA GLY A 8 -3.25 -4.55 8.80
C GLY A 8 -2.39 -3.38 8.32
N GLY A 9 -2.67 -2.81 7.15
CA GLY A 9 -1.98 -1.61 6.66
C GLY A 9 -2.30 -0.38 7.51
N MET A 10 -3.57 -0.17 7.87
CA MET A 10 -3.96 0.90 8.80
C MET A 10 -3.26 0.77 10.16
N ILE A 11 -3.14 -0.47 10.64
CA ILE A 11 -2.44 -0.78 11.90
C ILE A 11 -0.94 -0.51 11.75
N ALA A 12 -0.34 -0.80 10.59
CA ALA A 12 1.07 -0.53 10.31
C ALA A 12 1.39 0.96 10.16
N GLU A 13 0.46 1.77 9.61
CA GLU A 13 0.64 3.21 9.39
C GLU A 13 0.30 4.05 10.63
N SER A 14 -0.63 3.61 11.47
CA SER A 14 -1.02 4.39 12.66
C SER A 14 0.15 4.79 13.59
N PRO A 15 1.14 3.94 13.91
CA PRO A 15 2.18 4.25 14.88
C PRO A 15 3.21 5.25 14.35
N ILE A 16 3.40 5.33 13.02
CA ILE A 16 4.41 6.23 12.43
C ILE A 16 3.99 7.71 12.42
N SER A 17 2.74 7.99 12.81
CA SER A 17 2.27 9.35 13.11
C SER A 17 2.59 9.78 14.56
N ASN A 18 3.03 8.86 15.41
CA ASN A 18 3.31 9.12 16.83
C ASN A 18 4.82 9.35 17.07
N PRO A 19 5.25 10.57 17.46
CA PRO A 19 6.66 10.88 17.71
C PRO A 19 7.30 10.05 18.83
N GLU A 20 6.54 9.65 19.86
CA GLU A 20 7.07 8.81 20.95
C GLU A 20 7.40 7.40 20.45
N PHE A 21 6.52 6.84 19.60
CA PHE A 21 6.76 5.56 18.96
C PHE A 21 7.99 5.64 18.03
N MET A 22 8.08 6.71 17.23
CA MET A 22 9.22 6.94 16.33
C MET A 22 10.53 7.16 17.07
N ALA A 23 10.50 7.79 18.25
CA ALA A 23 11.68 7.97 19.11
C ALA A 23 12.16 6.64 19.72
N GLN A 24 11.25 5.70 19.98
CA GLN A 24 11.57 4.39 20.54
C GLN A 24 11.98 3.38 19.45
N TYR A 25 11.29 3.41 18.32
CA TYR A 25 11.46 2.48 17.22
C TYR A 25 11.83 3.28 15.98
N ASN A 26 13.10 3.18 15.55
CA ASN A 26 13.61 3.84 14.35
C ASN A 26 13.02 3.19 13.07
N VAL A 27 11.74 3.45 12.82
CA VAL A 27 11.04 2.95 11.63
C VAL A 27 11.49 3.74 10.43
N THR A 28 12.04 3.05 9.43
CA THR A 28 12.57 3.68 8.21
C THR A 28 11.72 3.42 6.98
N ASN A 29 10.95 2.34 7.00
CA ASN A 29 10.13 1.91 5.85
C ASN A 29 8.81 1.30 6.33
N VAL A 30 7.74 1.60 5.61
CA VAL A 30 6.42 0.96 5.73
C VAL A 30 5.95 0.51 4.35
N VAL A 31 5.42 -0.72 4.27
CA VAL A 31 4.85 -1.28 3.04
C VAL A 31 3.43 -1.74 3.29
N THR A 32 2.47 -1.13 2.63
CA THR A 32 1.07 -1.54 2.70
C THR A 32 0.61 -2.07 1.34
N TYR A 33 -0.35 -2.99 1.36
CA TYR A 33 -0.97 -3.49 0.13
C TYR A 33 -2.46 -3.72 0.34
N GLY A 34 -3.28 -3.36 -0.66
CA GLY A 34 -4.73 -3.39 -0.57
C GLY A 34 -5.29 -2.63 0.63
N SER A 35 -4.57 -1.60 1.13
CA SER A 35 -4.89 -0.96 2.40
C SER A 35 -5.49 0.43 2.20
N PRO A 36 -6.50 0.83 2.98
CA PRO A 36 -7.05 2.18 2.97
C PRO A 36 -6.14 3.10 3.79
N VAL A 37 -5.05 3.58 3.19
CA VAL A 37 -4.03 4.40 3.88
C VAL A 37 -3.63 5.67 3.12
N ASP A 38 -4.37 6.05 2.09
CA ASP A 38 -4.01 7.16 1.21
C ASP A 38 -4.08 8.52 1.92
N ASN A 39 -4.78 8.60 3.06
CA ASN A 39 -4.90 9.82 3.88
C ASN A 39 -4.04 9.83 5.15
N TYR A 40 -3.16 8.85 5.35
CA TYR A 40 -2.32 8.80 6.55
C TYR A 40 -1.18 9.84 6.49
N SER A 41 -1.10 10.68 7.51
CA SER A 41 0.06 11.55 7.73
C SER A 41 1.15 10.77 8.44
N ALA A 42 2.30 10.63 7.78
CA ALA A 42 3.47 9.94 8.31
C ALA A 42 4.61 10.90 8.66
N ASP A 43 5.48 10.48 9.57
CA ASP A 43 6.76 11.14 9.80
C ASP A 43 7.59 11.20 8.48
N PRO A 44 8.14 12.36 8.09
CA PRO A 44 8.86 12.52 6.83
C PRO A 44 10.15 11.69 6.74
N SER A 45 10.67 11.17 7.86
CA SER A 45 11.81 10.25 7.86
C SER A 45 11.45 8.84 7.39
N VAL A 46 10.16 8.50 7.31
CA VAL A 46 9.66 7.18 6.95
C VAL A 46 9.34 7.13 5.46
N ARG A 47 9.89 6.13 4.76
CA ARG A 47 9.54 5.85 3.36
C ARG A 47 8.35 4.90 3.29
N GLN A 48 7.29 5.30 2.60
CA GLN A 48 6.08 4.49 2.45
C GLN A 48 5.95 3.95 1.02
N LEU A 49 5.52 2.69 0.90
CA LEU A 49 5.08 2.08 -0.35
C LEU A 49 3.67 1.52 -0.17
N ASN A 50 2.72 2.09 -0.90
CA ASN A 50 1.32 1.67 -0.91
C ASN A 50 1.03 0.96 -2.24
N ILE A 51 0.77 -0.35 -2.19
CA ILE A 51 0.53 -1.17 -3.37
C ILE A 51 -0.97 -1.41 -3.52
N GLN A 52 -1.54 -1.14 -4.68
CA GLN A 52 -2.98 -1.26 -4.93
C GLN A 52 -3.22 -1.99 -6.24
N HIS A 53 -4.18 -2.91 -6.32
CA HIS A 53 -4.72 -3.33 -7.62
C HIS A 53 -5.79 -2.33 -8.07
N ALA A 54 -5.85 -2.02 -9.36
CA ALA A 54 -6.77 -1.01 -9.89
C ALA A 54 -8.26 -1.31 -9.67
N ASN A 55 -8.61 -2.59 -9.46
CA ASN A 55 -9.98 -3.04 -9.17
C ASN A 55 -10.17 -3.47 -7.70
N ASP A 56 -9.19 -3.25 -6.83
CA ASP A 56 -9.37 -3.41 -5.38
C ASP A 56 -10.16 -2.22 -4.85
N ALA A 57 -11.35 -2.50 -4.31
CA ALA A 57 -12.22 -1.46 -3.77
C ALA A 57 -11.78 -0.98 -2.38
N VAL A 58 -10.96 -1.73 -1.64
CA VAL A 58 -10.61 -1.40 -0.25
C VAL A 58 -9.77 -0.15 -0.12
N PRO A 59 -8.69 0.07 -0.89
CA PRO A 59 -7.99 1.36 -0.93
C PRO A 59 -8.94 2.53 -1.23
N LEU A 60 -9.98 2.29 -2.04
CA LEU A 60 -10.97 3.31 -2.40
C LEU A 60 -12.00 3.61 -1.29
N ILE A 61 -12.11 2.78 -0.26
CA ILE A 61 -13.04 3.01 0.87
C ILE A 61 -12.48 4.09 1.83
N ASP A 62 -11.16 4.34 1.83
CA ASP A 62 -10.52 5.45 2.58
C ASP A 62 -10.88 6.83 2.03
N LEU A 63 -11.58 6.93 0.90
CA LEU A 63 -12.07 8.19 0.33
C LEU A 63 -13.23 8.77 1.17
N GLU A 64 -12.93 9.23 2.37
CA GLU A 64 -13.71 10.24 3.10
C GLU A 64 -13.71 11.62 2.37
N GLY A 65 -13.47 11.66 1.05
CA GLY A 65 -13.32 12.85 0.22
C GLY A 65 -14.01 12.82 -1.16
N ALA A 66 -14.65 11.71 -1.57
CA ALA A 66 -15.49 11.72 -2.79
C ALA A 66 -16.82 12.51 -2.60
N TYR A 67 -17.09 13.03 -1.40
CA TYR A 67 -18.28 13.80 -1.07
C TYR A 67 -18.17 15.31 -1.29
N ALA A 68 -17.02 15.85 -1.72
CA ALA A 68 -16.85 17.28 -1.98
C ALA A 68 -16.93 17.69 -3.47
N ALA A 69 -17.00 16.75 -4.41
CA ALA A 69 -17.29 17.03 -5.81
C ALA A 69 -18.79 16.80 -6.10
N PRO A 70 -19.46 17.65 -6.90
CA PRO A 70 -20.87 17.48 -7.21
C PRO A 70 -21.07 16.10 -7.87
N ARG A 71 -21.85 15.25 -7.20
CA ARG A 71 -22.16 13.87 -7.63
C ARG A 71 -22.62 13.89 -9.10
N PRO A 72 -21.88 13.32 -10.06
CA PRO A 72 -22.53 12.87 -11.26
C PRO A 72 -23.27 11.59 -10.88
N THR A 73 -24.59 11.62 -11.04
CA THR A 73 -25.43 10.42 -11.05
C THR A 73 -24.86 9.42 -12.06
N LEU A 74 -24.10 8.44 -11.59
CA LEU A 74 -23.65 7.32 -12.42
C LEU A 74 -24.21 6.02 -11.84
N PRO A 75 -25.22 5.41 -12.49
CA PRO A 75 -25.51 4.01 -12.28
C PRO A 75 -24.37 3.23 -12.97
N PHE A 76 -23.79 2.27 -12.26
CA PHE A 76 -22.72 1.40 -12.74
C PHE A 76 -21.33 2.07 -12.85
N ILE A 77 -20.39 1.49 -12.10
CA ILE A 77 -18.96 1.75 -12.20
C ILE A 77 -18.53 1.23 -13.57
N THR A 78 -18.49 2.10 -14.58
CA THR A 78 -17.69 1.83 -15.78
C THR A 78 -16.22 1.82 -15.34
N PRO A 79 -15.43 0.79 -15.71
CA PRO A 79 -14.00 0.77 -15.43
C PRO A 79 -13.35 1.83 -16.32
N VAL A 80 -13.29 3.06 -15.81
CA VAL A 80 -12.41 4.08 -16.35
C VAL A 80 -11.00 3.62 -16.02
N ALA A 81 -10.22 3.35 -17.07
CA ALA A 81 -8.85 2.85 -17.01
C ALA A 81 -7.86 3.74 -16.24
N ASN A 82 -8.32 4.83 -15.59
CA ASN A 82 -7.47 5.82 -14.96
C ASN A 82 -8.00 6.44 -13.65
N LEU A 83 -8.95 5.82 -12.93
CA LEU A 83 -9.26 6.29 -11.56
C LEU A 83 -8.09 6.08 -10.59
N GLY A 84 -7.31 5.00 -10.78
CA GLY A 84 -6.08 4.77 -10.01
C GLY A 84 -5.03 5.87 -10.24
N GLU A 85 -4.93 6.41 -11.46
CA GLU A 85 -4.01 7.52 -11.77
C GLU A 85 -4.50 8.86 -11.18
N VAL A 86 -5.82 9.06 -11.05
CA VAL A 86 -6.38 10.24 -10.37
C VAL A 86 -6.25 10.13 -8.84
N ALA A 87 -6.46 8.96 -8.25
CA ALA A 87 -6.24 8.71 -6.83
C ALA A 87 -4.75 8.80 -6.44
N ALA A 88 -3.86 8.23 -7.25
CA ALA A 88 -2.41 8.34 -7.08
C ALA A 88 -1.91 9.80 -7.23
N ASN A 89 -2.56 10.62 -8.06
CA ASN A 89 -2.23 12.04 -8.24
C ASN A 89 -2.86 12.97 -7.20
N LEU A 90 -3.75 12.49 -6.33
CA LEU A 90 -4.30 13.28 -5.23
C LEU A 90 -3.41 13.29 -4.00
N ASN A 91 -2.36 12.46 -3.93
CA ASN A 91 -1.28 12.38 -2.93
C ASN A 91 -1.38 13.42 -1.79
N ILE A 92 -2.35 13.25 -0.88
CA ILE A 92 -2.44 14.03 0.37
C ILE A 92 -1.63 13.26 1.42
N GLY A 93 -0.33 13.09 1.13
CA GLY A 93 0.59 12.31 1.94
C GLY A 93 2.01 12.84 1.80
N SER A 94 2.77 12.78 2.88
CA SER A 94 4.17 13.21 3.02
C SER A 94 5.03 12.87 1.78
N GLY A 95 5.98 13.74 1.40
CA GLY A 95 6.81 13.62 0.19
C GLY A 95 7.68 12.35 0.06
N ASN A 96 7.60 11.42 1.01
CA ASN A 96 8.25 10.12 1.02
C ASN A 96 7.30 8.93 0.77
N THR A 97 6.08 9.17 0.32
CA THR A 97 5.10 8.13 -0.08
C THR A 97 5.20 7.79 -1.57
N THR A 98 5.23 6.50 -1.88
CA THR A 98 5.12 5.96 -3.25
C THR A 98 3.87 5.10 -3.35
N THR A 99 2.91 5.46 -4.20
CA THR A 99 1.75 4.60 -4.50
C THR A 99 1.97 3.88 -5.82
N ALA A 100 1.96 2.55 -5.79
CA ALA A 100 2.11 1.68 -6.94
C ALA A 100 0.77 1.01 -7.29
N THR A 101 0.21 1.37 -8.43
CA THR A 101 -1.04 0.76 -8.93
C THR A 101 -0.73 -0.36 -9.90
N LEU A 102 -1.23 -1.55 -9.59
CA LEU A 102 -1.04 -2.79 -10.32
C LEU A 102 -2.27 -3.12 -11.17
N PRO A 103 -2.09 -3.77 -12.33
CA PRO A 103 -3.21 -4.32 -13.09
C PRO A 103 -4.00 -5.36 -12.27
N PRO A 104 -5.32 -5.51 -12.48
CA PRO A 104 -6.12 -6.56 -11.85
C PRO A 104 -5.50 -7.95 -12.00
N PRO A 105 -5.46 -8.76 -10.94
CA PRO A 105 -5.08 -10.15 -11.04
C PRO A 105 -6.25 -10.93 -11.67
N GLY A 106 -6.12 -11.30 -12.94
CA GLY A 106 -7.15 -12.10 -13.63
C GLY A 106 -8.34 -11.28 -14.12
N ASP A 107 -9.56 -11.63 -13.67
CA ASP A 107 -10.79 -10.97 -14.12
C ASP A 107 -10.87 -9.54 -13.54
N PRO A 108 -11.01 -8.49 -14.36
CA PRO A 108 -11.12 -7.10 -13.87
C PRO A 108 -12.33 -6.85 -12.96
N PHE A 109 -13.35 -7.70 -12.97
CA PHE A 109 -14.52 -7.59 -12.08
C PHE A 109 -14.40 -8.43 -10.81
N ASP A 110 -13.34 -9.22 -10.66
CA ASP A 110 -13.07 -9.98 -9.42
C ASP A 110 -12.42 -9.09 -8.36
N ILE A 111 -13.27 -8.33 -7.67
CA ILE A 111 -12.87 -7.43 -6.58
C ILE A 111 -12.27 -8.24 -5.41
N SER A 112 -12.81 -9.43 -5.13
CA SER A 112 -12.30 -10.29 -4.05
C SER A 112 -10.91 -10.83 -4.33
N GLY A 113 -10.66 -11.30 -5.56
CA GLY A 113 -9.35 -11.76 -5.99
C GLY A 113 -8.34 -10.62 -6.08
N ALA A 114 -8.79 -9.43 -6.47
CA ALA A 114 -7.96 -8.22 -6.45
C ALA A 114 -7.52 -7.81 -5.04
N HIS A 115 -8.33 -8.09 -4.02
CA HIS A 115 -8.00 -7.81 -2.63
C HIS A 115 -7.27 -8.96 -1.93
N ASP A 116 -6.98 -10.07 -2.62
CA ASP A 116 -6.31 -11.20 -2.00
C ASP A 116 -4.79 -10.94 -1.82
N GLY A 117 -4.27 -11.19 -0.62
CA GLY A 117 -2.86 -10.95 -0.30
C GLY A 117 -1.88 -11.79 -1.15
N SER A 118 -2.27 -13.02 -1.52
CA SER A 118 -1.45 -13.87 -2.38
C SER A 118 -1.46 -13.40 -3.85
N ALA A 119 -2.54 -12.74 -4.27
CA ALA A 119 -2.61 -12.09 -5.57
C ALA A 119 -1.64 -10.90 -5.64
N TYR A 120 -1.57 -10.06 -4.59
CA TYR A 120 -0.58 -8.98 -4.49
C TYR A 120 0.85 -9.53 -4.56
N GLN A 121 1.16 -10.56 -3.78
CA GLN A 121 2.48 -11.20 -3.80
C GLN A 121 2.85 -11.70 -5.21
N SER A 122 1.89 -12.34 -5.89
CA SER A 122 2.08 -12.87 -7.24
C SER A 122 2.35 -11.75 -8.26
N SER A 123 1.54 -10.69 -8.25
CA SER A 123 1.71 -9.53 -9.13
C SER A 123 3.07 -8.84 -8.91
N VAL A 124 3.49 -8.68 -7.65
CA VAL A 124 4.79 -8.10 -7.32
C VAL A 124 5.94 -8.98 -7.84
N GLN A 125 5.92 -10.27 -7.53
CA GLN A 125 7.03 -11.18 -7.85
C GLN A 125 7.15 -11.44 -9.35
N GLN A 126 6.02 -11.65 -10.03
CA GLN A 126 6.00 -12.14 -11.40
C GLN A 126 5.98 -11.02 -12.44
N GLN A 127 5.57 -9.80 -12.07
CA GLN A 127 5.44 -8.68 -13.01
C GLN A 127 6.31 -7.51 -12.58
N GLN A 128 6.10 -6.99 -11.38
CA GLN A 128 6.70 -5.72 -10.99
C GLN A 128 8.21 -5.82 -10.79
N LEU A 129 8.69 -6.84 -10.08
CA LEU A 129 10.12 -7.08 -9.90
C LEU A 129 10.84 -7.58 -11.17
N GLN A 130 10.09 -7.97 -12.20
CA GLN A 130 10.66 -8.32 -13.51
C GLN A 130 10.87 -7.10 -14.41
N ASP A 131 10.21 -5.99 -14.09
CA ASP A 131 10.36 -4.72 -14.80
C ASP A 131 11.20 -3.74 -13.95
N PRO A 132 12.46 -3.45 -14.34
CA PRO A 132 13.30 -2.47 -13.66
C PRO A 132 12.74 -1.05 -13.65
N ALA A 133 11.82 -0.73 -14.58
CA ALA A 133 11.17 0.57 -14.66
C ALA A 133 9.97 0.70 -13.71
N SER A 134 9.50 -0.40 -13.11
CA SER A 134 8.36 -0.35 -12.19
C SER A 134 8.69 0.43 -10.91
N GLN A 135 7.68 1.10 -10.34
CA GLN A 135 7.84 1.84 -9.09
C GLN A 135 8.31 0.93 -7.96
N ILE A 136 7.86 -0.32 -7.92
CA ILE A 136 8.23 -1.29 -6.89
C ILE A 136 9.68 -1.74 -7.05
N SER A 137 10.15 -2.02 -8.28
CA SER A 137 11.56 -2.33 -8.54
C SER A 137 12.47 -1.18 -8.10
N GLN A 138 12.14 0.05 -8.50
CA GLN A 138 12.90 1.23 -8.10
C GLN A 138 12.89 1.42 -6.58
N TRP A 139 11.72 1.27 -5.94
CA TRP A 139 11.60 1.38 -4.50
C TRP A 139 12.43 0.32 -3.76
N SER A 140 12.41 -0.94 -4.22
CA SER A 140 13.16 -2.07 -3.65
C SER A 140 14.68 -1.92 -3.75
N SER A 141 15.16 -1.15 -4.73
CA SER A 141 16.59 -0.86 -4.91
C SER A 141 17.16 0.14 -3.89
N ASN A 142 16.30 0.74 -3.05
CA ASN A 142 16.72 1.75 -2.12
C ASN A 142 17.62 1.17 -1.00
N PRO A 143 18.75 1.81 -0.67
CA PRO A 143 19.62 1.37 0.42
C PRO A 143 18.94 1.21 1.77
N SER A 144 17.84 1.94 2.05
CA SER A 144 17.06 1.82 3.29
C SER A 144 16.43 0.44 3.48
N LEU A 145 16.34 -0.36 2.42
CA LEU A 145 15.75 -1.70 2.43
C LEU A 145 16.77 -2.82 2.46
N ALA A 146 18.04 -2.53 2.19
CA ALA A 146 19.11 -3.52 2.20
C ALA A 146 19.17 -4.36 3.50
N PRO A 147 18.91 -3.80 4.70
CA PRO A 147 18.86 -4.62 5.92
C PRO A 147 17.69 -5.61 5.94
N PHE A 148 16.57 -5.30 5.27
CA PHE A 148 15.33 -6.09 5.32
C PHE A 148 15.20 -7.09 4.16
N LEU A 149 15.75 -6.76 2.99
CA LEU A 149 15.73 -7.61 1.79
C LEU A 149 17.01 -8.44 1.71
N THR A 150 17.07 -9.48 2.53
CA THR A 150 18.26 -10.32 2.70
C THR A 150 17.93 -11.80 2.55
N SER A 151 18.89 -12.58 2.05
CA SER A 151 18.83 -14.05 2.04
C SER A 151 19.31 -14.67 3.36
N ASP A 152 19.87 -13.86 4.27
CA ASP A 152 20.29 -14.30 5.60
C ASP A 152 19.16 -14.06 6.62
N PRO A 153 18.46 -15.11 7.07
CA PRO A 153 17.36 -14.96 8.02
C PRO A 153 17.81 -14.53 9.41
N SER A 154 19.11 -14.60 9.74
CA SER A 154 19.64 -14.14 11.02
C SER A 154 19.87 -12.62 11.06
N ALA A 155 19.91 -11.97 9.89
CA ALA A 155 20.12 -10.53 9.78
C ALA A 155 18.85 -9.72 10.11
N VAL A 156 17.68 -10.35 10.20
CA VAL A 156 16.39 -9.68 10.49
C VAL A 156 15.60 -10.50 11.50
N THR A 157 15.06 -9.82 12.52
CA THR A 157 14.00 -10.41 13.36
C THR A 157 12.64 -9.99 12.81
N GLN A 158 11.78 -10.96 12.54
CA GLN A 158 10.39 -10.74 12.16
C GLN A 158 9.47 -11.00 13.35
N TYR A 159 8.51 -10.10 13.55
CA TYR A 159 7.38 -10.32 14.45
C TYR A 159 6.09 -10.15 13.66
N THR A 160 5.20 -11.12 13.76
CA THR A 160 3.86 -11.05 13.17
C THR A 160 2.85 -10.85 14.29
N SER A 161 2.11 -9.75 14.23
CA SER A 161 1.01 -9.49 15.15
C SER A 161 -0.10 -10.52 14.91
N GLN A 162 -0.57 -11.16 15.98
CA GLN A 162 -1.74 -12.06 15.95
C GLN A 162 -3.06 -11.29 16.10
N VAL A 163 -3.02 -9.96 16.03
CA VAL A 163 -4.23 -9.14 16.13
C VAL A 163 -5.04 -9.30 14.84
N HIS A 164 -6.10 -10.08 14.92
CA HIS A 164 -7.19 -10.13 13.95
C HIS A 164 -8.50 -9.86 14.67
N ARG A 165 -9.51 -9.32 13.96
CA ARG A 165 -10.88 -9.40 14.46
C ARG A 165 -11.32 -10.86 14.36
N GLU A 166 -11.64 -11.49 15.49
CA GLU A 166 -12.54 -12.65 15.52
C GLU A 166 -13.94 -12.12 15.18
N ASN A 167 -14.51 -12.57 14.07
CA ASN A 167 -15.92 -12.36 13.75
C ASN A 167 -16.72 -13.59 14.19
#